data_AF-A0A225VWX1-F1
#
_entry.id   AF-A0A225VWX1-F1
#
_cell.length_a   1.000
_cell.length_b   1.000
_cell.length_c   1.000
_cell.angle_alpha   90.00
_cell.angle_beta   90.00
_cell.angle_gamma   90.00
#
_symmetry.space_group_name_H-M   'P 1'
#
loop_
_entity.id
_entity.type
_entity.pdbx_description
1 polymer ?
#
loop_
_entity_poly.entity_id
_entity_poly.type
_entity_poly.pdbx_seq_one_letter_code
_entity_poly.pdbx_strand_id
1 'polypeptide(L)'
;MWYGPVLSVIFASQIERGLLLPSQRRSCVRLLYKKGYPSNYRLISLMQVDLKILSTTLAYRLRRYLRQLVHPEQKGFVSGRSLHHHIRFLQDLQELLKQQER
;
A
#
# COMPACT_ATOMS: atom_id res chain seq x y z
N MET A 1 -2.56 -29.57 -2.47
CA MET A 1 -1.83 -29.38 -1.20
C MET A 1 -2.21 -28.01 -0.62
N TRP A 2 -3.07 -27.98 0.40
CA TRP A 2 -3.62 -26.72 0.95
C TRP A 2 -2.72 -26.21 2.09
N TYR A 3 -1.82 -25.28 1.80
CA TYR A 3 -0.93 -24.68 2.80
C TYR A 3 -1.64 -23.64 3.71
N GLY A 4 -2.88 -23.25 3.39
CA GLY A 4 -3.63 -22.22 4.11
C GLY A 4 -3.81 -22.47 5.62
N PRO A 5 -4.31 -23.65 6.04
CA PRO A 5 -4.48 -23.97 7.46
C PRO A 5 -3.16 -23.91 8.23
N VAL A 6 -2.08 -24.45 7.65
CA VAL A 6 -0.74 -24.44 8.27
C VAL A 6 -0.24 -23.01 8.47
N LEU A 7 -0.33 -22.16 7.44
CA LEU A 7 0.05 -20.75 7.54
C LEU A 7 -0.79 -20.01 8.59
N SER A 8 -2.09 -20.32 8.70
CA SER A 8 -2.95 -19.69 9.71
C SER A 8 -2.51 -20.03 11.14
N VAL A 9 -2.14 -21.29 11.41
CA VAL A 9 -1.64 -21.70 12.74
C VAL A 9 -0.32 -21.00 13.06
N ILE A 10 0.60 -20.95 12.09
CA ILE A 10 1.89 -20.27 12.25
C ILE A 10 1.68 -18.77 12.52
N PHE A 11 0.87 -18.09 11.70
CA PHE A 11 0.63 -16.66 11.86
C PHE A 11 -0.09 -16.32 13.16
N ALA A 12 -1.04 -17.15 13.62
CA ALA A 12 -1.70 -16.95 14.91
C ALA A 12 -0.67 -16.98 16.06
N SER A 13 0.19 -18.00 16.10
CA SER A 13 1.27 -18.11 17.09
C SER A 13 2.26 -16.94 17.03
N GLN A 14 2.60 -16.46 15.83
CA GLN A 14 3.50 -15.32 15.65
C GLN A 14 2.90 -14.00 16.13
N ILE A 15 1.61 -13.78 15.87
CA ILE A 15 0.89 -12.58 16.32
C ILE A 15 0.79 -12.58 17.85
N GLU A 16 0.47 -13.72 18.46
CA GLU A 16 0.41 -13.88 19.92
C GLU A 16 1.77 -13.63 20.59
N ARG A 17 2.85 -14.17 20.02
CA ARG A 17 4.22 -13.99 20.53
C ARG A 17 4.84 -12.64 20.16
N GLY A 18 4.26 -11.91 19.21
CA GLY A 18 4.83 -10.68 18.64
C GLY A 18 6.13 -10.88 17.86
N LEU A 19 6.44 -12.10 17.39
CA LEU A 19 7.73 -12.45 16.79
C LEU A 19 7.57 -13.26 15.49
N LEU A 20 8.18 -12.76 14.41
CA LEU A 20 8.30 -13.45 13.13
C LEU A 20 9.50 -14.40 13.10
N LEU A 21 9.43 -15.43 12.26
CA LEU A 21 10.54 -16.37 12.04
C LEU A 21 11.79 -15.62 11.53
N PRO A 22 13.01 -16.08 11.84
CA PRO A 22 14.25 -15.47 11.33
C PRO A 22 14.32 -15.39 9.80
N SER A 23 13.71 -16.34 9.08
CA SER A 23 13.62 -16.25 7.61
C SER A 23 12.74 -15.08 7.18
N GLN A 24 11.59 -14.87 7.82
CA GLN A 24 10.60 -13.86 7.45
C GLN A 24 11.12 -12.44 7.68
N ARG A 25 12.07 -12.28 8.60
CA ARG A 25 12.74 -11.01 8.88
C ARG A 25 13.86 -10.67 7.89
N ARG A 26 14.09 -11.49 6.87
CA ARG A 26 15.08 -11.26 5.82
C ARG A 26 14.41 -10.87 4.50
N SER A 27 15.05 -9.96 3.76
CA SER A 27 14.66 -9.61 2.39
C SER A 27 15.90 -9.40 1.54
N CYS A 28 15.81 -9.68 0.23
CA CYS A 28 16.86 -9.35 -0.72
C CYS A 28 16.55 -7.99 -1.37
N VAL A 29 17.50 -7.06 -1.40
CA VAL A 29 17.28 -5.75 -2.02
C VAL A 29 17.80 -5.77 -3.45
N ARG A 30 16.96 -5.35 -4.40
CA ARG A 30 17.32 -5.26 -5.83
C ARG A 30 17.05 -3.85 -6.36
N LEU A 31 17.96 -3.36 -7.19
CA LEU A 31 17.77 -2.10 -7.92
C LEU A 31 16.87 -2.34 -9.14
N LEU A 32 15.81 -1.54 -9.25
CA LEU A 32 14.96 -1.46 -10.44
C LEU A 32 15.16 -0.09 -11.09
N TYR A 33 15.63 -0.08 -12.33
CA TYR A 33 15.72 1.15 -13.10
C TYR A 33 14.33 1.67 -13.46
N LYS A 34 14.09 2.96 -13.21
CA LYS A 34 12.93 3.69 -13.71
C LYS A 34 13.38 4.66 -14.81
N LYS A 35 12.60 4.78 -15.88
CA LYS A 35 12.88 5.66 -17.03
C LYS A 35 13.28 7.08 -16.60
N GLY A 36 14.19 7.70 -17.35
CA GLY A 36 14.64 9.08 -17.16
C GLY A 36 16.15 9.15 -16.96
N TYR A 37 16.58 9.79 -15.87
CA TYR A 37 17.98 9.98 -15.55
C TYR A 37 18.65 8.66 -15.13
N PRO A 38 19.97 8.49 -15.39
CA PRO A 38 20.74 7.33 -14.94
C PRO A 38 20.67 7.08 -13.42
N SER A 39 20.41 8.12 -12.62
CA SER A 39 20.24 8.02 -11.17
C SER A 39 18.87 7.49 -10.72
N ASN A 40 17.92 7.25 -11.64
CA ASN A 40 16.54 6.85 -11.33
C ASN A 40 16.39 5.37 -10.97
N TYR A 41 17.30 4.81 -10.17
CA TYR A 41 17.14 3.48 -9.62
C TYR A 41 16.28 3.52 -8.35
N ARG A 42 15.40 2.53 -8.22
CA ARG A 42 14.59 2.29 -7.02
C ARG A 42 15.07 1.03 -6.35
N LEU A 43 15.34 1.11 -5.06
CA LEU A 43 15.56 -0.06 -4.22
C LEU A 43 14.21 -0.76 -4.01
N ILE A 44 14.16 -2.07 -4.26
CA ILE A 44 12.99 -2.91 -4.02
C ILE A 44 13.41 -4.07 -3.11
N SER A 45 12.74 -4.18 -1.96
CA SER A 45 12.90 -5.33 -1.06
C SER A 45 12.06 -6.51 -1.52
N LEU A 46 12.72 -7.59 -1.89
CA LEU A 46 12.14 -8.89 -2.19
C LEU A 46 11.93 -9.67 -0.89
N MET A 47 10.71 -9.58 -0.37
CA MET A 47 10.27 -10.29 0.83
C MET A 47 9.79 -11.71 0.51
N GLN A 48 9.87 -12.59 1.51
CA GLN A 48 9.32 -13.95 1.42
C GLN A 48 7.80 -13.95 1.14
N VAL A 49 7.32 -14.98 0.44
CA VAL A 49 5.93 -15.06 -0.03
C VAL A 49 4.93 -15.19 1.12
N ASP A 50 5.26 -15.97 2.14
CA ASP A 50 4.47 -16.13 3.36
C ASP A 50 4.24 -14.80 4.08
N LEU A 51 5.27 -13.96 4.20
CA LEU A 51 5.13 -12.63 4.78
C LEU A 51 4.27 -11.69 3.91
N LYS A 52 4.34 -11.83 2.57
CA LYS A 52 3.43 -11.09 1.65
C LYS A 52 1.98 -11.53 1.82
N ILE A 53 1.72 -12.83 2.03
CA ILE A 53 0.38 -13.36 2.33
C ILE A 53 -0.15 -12.76 3.63
N LEU A 54 0.66 -12.78 4.70
CA LEU A 54 0.29 -12.17 5.98
C LEU A 54 -0.02 -10.67 5.83
N SER A 55 0.89 -9.92 5.19
CA SER A 55 0.71 -8.48 4.94
C SER A 55 -0.56 -8.18 4.14
N THR A 56 -0.83 -8.93 3.08
CA THR A 56 -2.04 -8.79 2.27
C THR A 56 -3.30 -9.11 3.07
N THR A 57 -3.26 -10.15 3.91
CA THR A 57 -4.38 -10.55 4.78
C THR A 57 -4.70 -9.45 5.79
N LEU A 58 -3.68 -8.86 6.42
CA LEU A 58 -3.85 -7.74 7.34
C LEU A 58 -4.40 -6.50 6.63
N ALA A 59 -3.84 -6.14 5.48
CA ALA A 59 -4.33 -5.02 4.67
C ALA A 59 -5.81 -5.20 4.28
N TYR A 60 -6.20 -6.41 3.88
CA TYR A 60 -7.59 -6.72 3.56
C TYR A 60 -8.52 -6.55 4.77
N ARG A 61 -8.11 -7.02 5.96
CA ARG A 61 -8.88 -6.86 7.20
C ARG A 61 -9.04 -5.40 7.62
N LEU A 62 -7.96 -4.61 7.47
CA LEU A 62 -7.93 -3.18 7.81
C LEU A 62 -8.69 -2.31 6.80
N ARG A 63 -8.90 -2.79 5.57
CA ARG A 63 -9.51 -2.02 4.47
C ARG A 63 -10.81 -1.33 4.84
N ARG A 64 -11.65 -1.95 5.69
CA ARG A 64 -12.93 -1.39 6.14
C ARG A 64 -12.78 -0.14 7.02
N TYR A 65 -11.65 -0.03 7.74
CA TYR A 65 -11.35 1.08 8.64
C TYR A 65 -10.47 2.14 7.99
N LEU A 66 -9.75 1.82 6.91
CA LEU A 66 -8.82 2.75 6.25
C LEU A 66 -9.44 4.09 5.88
N ARG A 67 -10.72 4.13 5.50
CA ARG A 67 -11.40 5.41 5.16
C ARG A 67 -11.54 6.36 6.34
N GLN A 68 -11.68 5.83 7.56
CA GLN A 68 -11.82 6.61 8.79
C GLN A 68 -10.45 6.98 9.36
N LEU A 69 -9.46 6.09 9.23
CA LEU A 69 -8.10 6.30 9.75
C LEU A 69 -7.25 7.21 8.86
N VAL A 70 -7.46 7.20 7.55
CA VAL A 70 -6.65 7.95 6.59
C VAL A 70 -7.29 9.29 6.25
N HIS A 71 -6.50 10.36 6.36
CA HIS A 71 -6.92 11.74 6.08
C HIS A 71 -7.75 11.87 4.79
N PRO A 72 -8.88 12.60 4.76
CA PRO A 72 -9.81 12.65 3.61
C PRO A 72 -9.18 13.03 2.25
N GLU A 73 -8.11 13.81 2.27
CA GLU A 73 -7.40 14.27 1.07
C GLU A 73 -6.45 13.23 0.49
N GLN A 74 -5.99 12.25 1.28
CA GLN A 74 -5.14 11.18 0.77
C GLN A 74 -5.99 10.25 -0.12
N LYS A 75 -5.80 10.35 -1.44
CA LYS A 75 -6.55 9.56 -2.44
C LYS A 75 -5.85 8.25 -2.81
N GLY A 76 -4.52 8.19 -2.71
CA GLY A 76 -3.75 7.01 -3.07
C GLY A 76 -4.03 5.84 -2.14
N PHE A 77 -4.18 4.63 -2.70
CA PHE A 77 -4.27 3.35 -1.98
C PHE A 77 -5.45 3.23 -0.99
N VAL A 78 -6.46 4.10 -1.09
CA VAL A 78 -7.70 4.01 -0.31
C VAL A 78 -8.86 3.68 -1.23
N SER A 79 -9.56 2.58 -0.96
CA SER A 79 -10.66 2.12 -1.80
C SER A 79 -11.76 3.18 -1.95
N GLY A 80 -12.16 3.46 -3.19
CA GLY A 80 -13.17 4.46 -3.56
C GLY A 80 -12.70 5.91 -3.53
N ARG A 81 -11.42 6.16 -3.26
CA ARG A 81 -10.81 7.47 -3.49
C ARG A 81 -10.03 7.40 -4.81
N SER A 82 -10.16 8.45 -5.62
CA SER A 82 -9.48 8.55 -6.92
C SER A 82 -8.74 9.86 -7.02
N LEU A 83 -7.51 9.80 -7.52
CA LEU A 83 -6.71 10.98 -7.85
C LEU A 83 -7.36 11.79 -8.98
N HIS A 84 -8.09 11.13 -9.89
CA HIS A 84 -8.82 11.78 -10.96
C HIS A 84 -9.84 12.81 -10.43
N HIS A 85 -10.59 12.48 -9.38
CA HIS A 85 -11.54 13.41 -8.77
C HIS A 85 -10.86 14.68 -8.24
N HIS A 86 -9.62 14.57 -7.74
CA HIS A 86 -8.88 15.72 -7.24
C HIS A 86 -8.41 16.62 -8.39
N ILE A 87 -7.91 16.02 -9.49
CA ILE A 87 -7.57 16.78 -10.70
C ILE A 87 -8.79 17.54 -11.21
N ARG A 88 -9.95 16.86 -11.29
CA ARG A 88 -11.19 17.49 -11.77
C ARG A 88 -11.63 18.64 -10.85
N PHE A 89 -11.61 18.43 -9.54
CA PHE A 89 -11.92 19.47 -8.56
C PHE A 89 -11.04 20.72 -8.73
N LEU A 90 -9.73 20.54 -8.93
CA LEU A 90 -8.82 21.66 -9.16
C LEU A 90 -9.10 22.39 -10.49
N GLN A 91 -9.48 21.66 -11.54
CA GLN A 91 -9.87 22.25 -12.81
C GLN A 91 -11.14 23.09 -12.69
N ASP A 92 -12.16 22.56 -12.00
CA ASP A 92 -13.42 23.27 -11.78
C ASP A 92 -13.20 24.55 -10.95
N LEU A 93 -12.34 24.48 -9.91
CA LEU A 93 -11.98 25.64 -9.09
C LEU A 93 -11.26 26.73 -9.91
N GLN A 94 -10.34 26.33 -10.79
CA GLN A 94 -9.66 27.28 -11.69
C GLN A 94 -10.64 27.97 -12.65
N GLU A 95 -11.67 27.26 -13.12
CA GLU A 95 -12.67 27.82 -14.02
C GLU A 95 -13.59 28.83 -13.31
N LEU A 96 -14.02 28.50 -12.09
CA LEU A 96 -14.81 29.41 -11.26
C LEU A 96 -14.09 30.72 -10.95
N LEU A 97 -12.81 30.66 -10.58
CA LEU A 97 -12.03 31.86 -10.29
C LEU A 97 -11.92 32.77 -11.53
N LYS A 98 -11.69 32.20 -12.72
CA LYS A 98 -11.65 32.96 -13.98
C LYS A 98 -12.97 33.63 -14.33
N GLN A 99 -14.10 33.06 -13.90
CA GLN A 99 -15.42 33.65 -14.11
C GLN A 99 -15.74 34.77 -13.13
N GLN A 100 -15.17 34.76 -11.91
CA GLN A 100 -15.34 35.84 -10.94
C GLN A 100 -14.45 37.06 -11.19
N GLU A 101 -13.34 36.89 -11.92
CA GLU A 101 -12.46 37.99 -12.34
C GLU A 101 -12.95 38.72 -13.61
N ARG A 102 -14.11 38.35 -14.14
CA ARG A 102 -14.81 39.01 -15.27
C ARG A 102 -16.02 39.77 -14.77
#